data_AF-A0A382ZKP4-F1
#
_entry.id   AF-A0A382ZKP4-F1
#
_cell.length_a   1.000
_cell.length_b   1.000
_cell.length_c   1.000
_cell.angle_alpha   90.00
_cell.angle_beta   90.00
_cell.angle_gamma   90.00
#
_symmetry.space_group_name_H-M   'P 1'
#
loop_
_entity.id
_entity.type
_entity.pdbx_description
1 polymer ?
#
loop_
_entity_poly.entity_id
_entity_poly.type
_entity_poly.pdbx_seq_one_letter_code
_entity_poly.pdbx_strand_id
1 'polypeptide(L)' 'MTKRKITDLYNLKFEPFDNYGAAIPGMSWCKISYDKKAGGYGTYVLKMDPSTKSLPHTHTGHEEF' A
#
# COMPACT_ATOMS: atom_id res chain seq x y z
N MET A 1 1.76 -9.13 -24.04
CA MET A 1 0.46 -8.46 -23.79
C MET A 1 0.28 -8.26 -22.31
N THR A 2 0.55 -7.06 -21.81
CA THR A 2 0.22 -6.69 -20.43
C THR A 2 -1.30 -6.65 -20.31
N LYS A 3 -1.89 -7.56 -19.53
CA LYS A 3 -3.32 -7.56 -19.24
C LYS A 3 -3.61 -6.35 -18.34
N ARG A 4 -4.36 -5.37 -18.85
CA ARG A 4 -4.90 -4.27 -18.04
C ARG A 4 -5.60 -4.87 -16.81
N LYS A 5 -5.22 -4.41 -15.63
CA LYS A 5 -5.90 -4.75 -14.36
C LYS A 5 -6.80 -3.57 -13.97
N ILE A 6 -8.09 -3.83 -13.82
CA ILE A 6 -9.06 -2.88 -13.28
C ILE A 6 -9.47 -3.41 -11.91
N THR A 7 -9.38 -2.56 -10.88
CA THR A 7 -9.68 -2.94 -9.49
C THR A 7 -10.90 -2.15 -9.03
N ASP A 8 -11.92 -2.84 -8.53
CA ASP A 8 -13.10 -2.22 -7.93
C ASP A 8 -12.75 -1.74 -6.51
N LEU A 9 -12.82 -0.42 -6.28
CA LEU A 9 -12.48 0.20 -5.01
C LEU A 9 -13.54 -0.05 -3.91
N TYR A 10 -14.76 -0.42 -4.28
CA TYR A 10 -15.84 -0.68 -3.32
C TYR A 10 -15.82 -2.10 -2.74
N ASN A 11 -15.03 -3.01 -3.34
CA ASN A 11 -14.91 -4.40 -2.91
C ASN A 11 -13.45 -4.81 -2.69
N LEU A 12 -12.70 -3.97 -1.97
CA LEU A 12 -11.32 -4.25 -1.58
C LEU A 12 -11.25 -5.05 -0.28
N LYS A 13 -10.32 -6.00 -0.24
CA LYS A 13 -9.92 -6.66 1.00
C LYS A 13 -8.68 -5.98 1.54
N PHE A 14 -8.83 -5.36 2.71
CA PHE A 14 -7.73 -4.69 3.40
C PHE A 14 -7.06 -5.63 4.40
N GLU A 15 -5.74 -5.57 4.44
CA GLU A 15 -4.89 -6.26 5.41
C GLU A 15 -4.18 -5.21 6.29
N PRO A 16 -3.69 -5.58 7.49
CA PRO A 16 -2.86 -4.68 8.29
C PRO A 16 -1.67 -4.15 7.49
N PHE A 17 -1.40 -2.84 7.59
CA PHE A 17 -0.25 -2.24 6.94
C PHE A 17 1.02 -2.56 7.74
N ASP A 18 1.87 -3.43 7.20
CA ASP A 18 3.05 -3.98 7.87
C ASP A 18 4.36 -3.73 7.11
N ASN A 19 4.37 -2.75 6.20
CA ASN A 19 5.47 -2.54 5.27
C ASN A 19 6.83 -2.33 5.97
N TYR A 20 6.80 -1.76 7.18
CA TYR A 20 7.96 -1.48 8.01
C TYR A 20 8.40 -2.65 8.92
N GLY A 21 7.83 -3.84 8.74
CA GLY A 21 8.18 -5.06 9.50
C GLY A 21 7.26 -5.36 10.70
N ALA A 22 6.36 -4.43 11.05
CA ALA A 22 5.29 -4.63 12.01
C ALA A 22 4.04 -3.86 11.57
N ALA A 23 2.86 -4.35 11.97
CA ALA A 23 1.60 -3.71 11.67
C ALA A 23 1.50 -2.33 12.35
N ILE A 24 1.13 -1.30 11.58
CA ILE A 24 0.92 0.06 12.10
C ILE A 24 -0.55 0.22 12.50
N PRO A 25 -0.86 0.52 13.77
CA PRO A 25 -2.23 0.73 14.24
C PRO A 25 -2.95 1.82 13.42
N GLY A 26 -4.21 1.56 13.07
CA GLY A 26 -5.04 2.48 12.27
C GLY A 26 -4.70 2.53 10.79
N MET A 27 -3.72 1.74 10.32
CA MET A 27 -3.37 1.64 8.89
C MET A 27 -3.67 0.25 8.35
N SER A 28 -4.30 0.23 7.18
CA SER A 28 -4.53 -0.99 6.41
C SER A 28 -4.33 -0.73 4.93
N TRP A 29 -4.01 -1.76 4.17
CA TRP A 29 -3.73 -1.63 2.75
C TRP A 29 -4.27 -2.79 1.94
N CYS A 30 -4.49 -2.53 0.65
CA CYS A 30 -4.79 -3.53 -0.36
C CYS A 30 -3.74 -3.44 -1.47
N LYS A 31 -2.90 -4.48 -1.61
CA LYS A 31 -1.83 -4.52 -2.61
C LYS A 31 -2.43 -4.82 -3.99
N ILE A 32 -2.26 -3.92 -4.96
CA ILE A 32 -2.74 -4.14 -6.35
C ILE A 32 -1.64 -4.79 -7.18
N SER A 33 -0.46 -4.18 -7.22
CA SER A 33 0.74 -4.69 -7.90
C SER A 33 2.00 -4.58 -7.05
N TYR A 34 1.91 -3.98 -5.86
CA TYR A 34 3.02 -3.86 -4.93
C TYR A 34 3.70 -5.20 -4.66
N ASP A 35 5.02 -5.26 -4.85
CA ASP A 35 5.84 -6.42 -4.56
C ASP A 35 7.12 -6.02 -3.81
N LYS A 36 7.19 -6.42 -2.53
CA LYS A 36 8.35 -6.19 -1.67
C LYS A 36 9.60 -6.93 -2.16
N LYS A 37 9.46 -8.10 -2.79
CA LYS A 37 10.60 -8.87 -3.33
C LYS A 37 11.17 -8.22 -4.58
N ALA A 38 10.33 -7.56 -5.37
CA ALA A 38 10.74 -6.81 -6.57
C ALA A 38 11.18 -5.37 -6.26
N GLY A 39 11.75 -5.12 -5.07
CA GLY A 39 12.26 -3.80 -4.69
C GLY A 39 11.23 -2.88 -4.03
N GLY A 40 10.01 -3.35 -3.75
CA GLY A 40 8.97 -2.56 -3.09
C GLY A 40 8.24 -1.60 -4.04
N TYR A 41 8.30 -1.84 -5.35
CA TYR A 41 7.59 -1.04 -6.34
C TYR A 41 6.20 -1.59 -6.61
N GLY A 42 5.31 -0.70 -7.06
CA GLY A 42 3.95 -1.03 -7.49
C GLY A 42 2.90 -0.19 -6.78
N THR A 43 1.64 -0.50 -7.04
CA THR A 43 0.48 0.27 -6.56
C THR A 43 -0.24 -0.49 -5.46
N TYR A 44 -0.73 0.24 -4.47
CA TYR A 44 -1.58 -0.25 -3.41
C TYR A 44 -2.59 0.84 -3.02
N VAL A 45 -3.70 0.45 -2.41
CA VAL A 45 -4.62 1.38 -1.77
C VAL A 45 -4.28 1.41 -0.29
N LEU A 46 -3.95 2.60 0.24
CA LEU A 46 -3.74 2.81 1.67
C LEU A 46 -5.01 3.38 2.29
N LYS A 47 -5.47 2.77 3.39
CA LYS A 47 -6.56 3.27 4.22
C LYS A 47 -6.01 3.61 5.60
N MET A 48 -6.27 4.83 6.03
CA MET A 48 -5.85 5.36 7.33
C MET A 48 -7.10 5.75 8.11
N ASP A 49 -7.24 5.23 9.32
CA ASP A 49 -8.29 5.64 10.25
C ASP A 49 -8.09 7.10 10.69
N PRO A 50 -9.13 7.80 11.16
CA PRO A 50 -9.02 9.17 11.64
C PRO A 50 -7.85 9.35 12.62
N SER A 51 -7.10 10.45 12.45
CA SER A 51 -5.94 10.81 13.29
C SER A 51 -4.70 9.90 13.17
N THR A 52 -4.73 8.86 12.33
CA THR A 52 -3.56 8.03 12.04
C THR A 52 -2.48 8.82 11.31
N LYS A 53 -1.21 8.52 11.59
CA LYS A 53 -0.05 9.13 10.93
C LYS A 53 0.90 8.05 10.44
N SER A 54 1.49 8.27 9.27
CA SER A 54 2.62 7.46 8.81
C SER A 54 3.86 7.72 9.67
N LEU A 55 4.80 6.78 9.63
CA LEU A 55 6.12 7.00 10.21
C LEU A 55 6.96 7.89 9.28
N PRO A 56 7.84 8.75 9.82
CA PRO A 56 8.83 9.44 9.00
C PRO A 56 9.70 8.43 8.24
N HIS A 57 9.81 8.58 6.92
CA HIS A 57 10.64 7.73 6.08
C HIS A 57 11.10 8.46 4.82
N THR A 58 12.11 7.91 4.16
CA THR A 58 12.67 8.43 2.91
C THR A 58 12.41 7.44 1.79
N HIS A 59 11.92 7.93 0.66
CA HIS A 59 11.74 7.12 -0.54
C HIS A 59 13.05 7.09 -1.31
N THR A 60 13.46 5.89 -1.74
CA THR A 60 14.63 5.70 -2.61
C THR A 60 14.30 5.95 -4.09
N GLY A 61 13.01 6.05 -4.43
CA GLY A 61 12.49 6.40 -5.75
C GLY A 61 11.31 7.36 -5.63
N HIS A 62 10.68 7.70 -6.75
CA HIS A 62 9.51 8.56 -6.77
C HIS A 62 8.26 7.81 -6.28
N GLU A 63 7.43 8.49 -5.50
CA GLU A 63 6.08 8.07 -5.17
C GLU A 63 5.09 8.96 -5.95
N GLU A 64 4.09 8.32 -6.54
CA GLU A 64 2.96 8.98 -7.20
C GLU A 64 1.70 8.62 -6.41
N PHE A 65 0.84 9.61 -6.16
CA PHE A 65 -0.37 9.49 -5.35
C PHE A 65 -1.62 9.93 -6.11
#